data_AF-A0A192TIK7-F1
#
_entry.id   AF-A0A192TIK7-F1
#
_cell.length_a   1.000
_cell.length_b   1.000
_cell.length_c   1.000
_cell.angle_alpha   90.00
_cell.angle_beta   90.00
_cell.angle_gamma   90.00
#
_symmetry.space_group_name_H-M   'P 1'
#
loop_
_entity.id
_entity.type
_entity.pdbx_description
1 polymer ?
#
loop_
_entity_poly.entity_id
_entity_poly.type
_entity_poly.pdbx_seq_one_letter_code
_entity_poly.pdbx_strand_id
1 'polypeptide(L)'
;MSVIDFSDPATIAFLTDALTAAGVAGLEISRPDGQIRIVVSGEGGARISVPAATPRASNSATVVVKAPLAGHFCAEHPAAAVTPQTLPRFVSDADILGFIRVGHVLLPLRAGHSGALTRLLAEPGALVGFGDPLFEIELPS
;
A
#
# COMPACT_ATOMS: atom_id res chain seq x y z
N MET A 1 -22.51 -1.43 32.37
CA MET A 1 -21.90 -0.72 31.24
C MET A 1 -22.52 -1.30 29.99
N SER A 2 -23.23 -0.50 29.20
CA SER A 2 -23.73 -0.97 27.91
C SER A 2 -22.53 -1.34 27.05
N VAL A 3 -22.56 -2.55 26.49
CA VAL A 3 -21.52 -3.00 25.56
C VAL A 3 -21.62 -2.10 24.34
N ILE A 4 -20.53 -1.39 24.03
CA ILE A 4 -20.46 -0.57 22.82
C ILE A 4 -20.55 -1.54 21.64
N ASP A 5 -21.52 -1.32 20.75
CA ASP A 5 -21.67 -2.11 19.54
C ASP A 5 -20.73 -1.60 18.46
N PHE A 6 -19.57 -2.23 18.32
CA PHE A 6 -18.58 -1.86 17.30
C PHE A 6 -18.96 -2.28 15.88
N SER A 7 -20.14 -2.89 15.68
CA SER A 7 -20.67 -3.21 14.34
C SER A 7 -21.63 -2.14 13.82
N ASP A 8 -22.09 -1.23 14.68
CA ASP A 8 -22.99 -0.15 14.32
C ASP A 8 -22.27 0.90 13.44
N PRO A 9 -22.79 1.22 12.23
CA PRO A 9 -22.17 2.20 11.34
C PRO A 9 -22.01 3.59 11.95
N ALA A 10 -22.93 4.03 12.82
CA ALA A 10 -22.81 5.33 13.48
C ALA A 10 -21.64 5.36 14.47
N THR A 11 -21.45 4.27 15.22
CA THR A 11 -20.30 4.08 16.11
C THR A 11 -18.98 4.06 15.35
N ILE A 12 -18.93 3.37 14.20
CA ILE A 12 -17.74 3.35 13.33
C ILE A 12 -17.41 4.76 12.84
N ALA A 13 -18.39 5.49 12.30
CA ALA A 13 -18.21 6.85 11.80
C ALA A 13 -17.70 7.80 12.90
N PHE A 14 -18.29 7.73 14.09
CA PHE A 14 -17.85 8.52 15.24
C PHE A 14 -16.39 8.25 15.62
N LEU A 15 -15.97 6.98 15.65
CA LEU A 15 -14.59 6.61 15.95
C LEU A 15 -13.63 7.10 14.87
N THR A 16 -14.01 6.99 13.59
CA THR A 16 -13.21 7.50 12.47
C THR A 16 -13.00 9.01 12.57
N ASP A 17 -14.06 9.77 12.84
CA ASP A 17 -13.96 11.22 12.99
C ASP A 17 -13.08 11.60 14.19
N ALA A 18 -13.23 10.91 15.32
CA ALA A 18 -12.43 11.15 16.51
C ALA A 18 -10.93 10.87 16.27
N LEU A 19 -10.60 9.76 15.59
CA LEU A 19 -9.22 9.42 15.24
C LEU A 19 -8.62 10.43 14.25
N THR A 20 -9.41 10.89 13.28
CA THR A 20 -9.00 11.90 12.31
C THR A 20 -8.70 13.23 12.98
N ALA A 21 -9.59 13.69 13.87
CA ALA A 21 -9.40 14.92 14.63
C ALA A 21 -8.16 14.87 15.55
N ALA A 22 -7.80 13.66 16.01
CA ALA A 22 -6.58 13.42 16.78
C ALA A 22 -5.31 13.31 15.93
N GLY A 23 -5.40 13.46 14.60
CA GLY A 23 -4.25 13.35 13.69
C GLY A 23 -3.75 11.91 13.51
N VAL A 24 -4.55 10.92 13.85
CA VAL A 24 -4.21 9.50 13.71
C VAL A 24 -4.46 9.10 12.26
N ALA A 25 -3.37 8.89 11.52
CA ALA A 25 -3.39 8.36 10.15
C ALA A 25 -3.58 6.85 10.09
N GLY A 26 -3.35 6.14 11.20
CA GLY A 26 -3.58 4.69 11.27
C GLY A 26 -3.59 4.18 12.70
N LEU A 27 -4.40 3.15 12.94
CA LEU A 27 -4.51 2.48 14.22
C LEU A 27 -4.59 0.96 14.01
N GLU A 28 -3.69 0.22 14.63
CA GLU A 28 -3.59 -1.24 14.63
C GLU A 28 -3.61 -1.70 16.09
N ILE A 29 -4.33 -2.78 16.40
CA ILE A 29 -4.39 -3.37 17.74
C ILE A 29 -4.07 -4.86 17.67
N SER A 30 -3.22 -5.36 18.56
CA SER A 30 -3.01 -6.79 18.80
C SER A 30 -2.92 -7.12 20.30
N ARG A 31 -2.64 -8.40 20.59
CA ARG A 31 -2.95 -9.12 21.83
C ARG A 31 -1.68 -9.82 22.38
N PRO A 32 -1.67 -10.63 23.46
CA PRO A 32 -0.42 -11.14 24.08
C PRO A 32 0.58 -11.84 23.14
N ASP A 33 0.06 -12.27 21.99
CA ASP A 33 0.62 -12.82 20.77
C ASP A 33 1.06 -11.78 19.69
N GLY A 34 1.06 -10.46 19.97
CA GLY A 34 1.43 -9.41 19.00
C GLY A 34 1.04 -7.96 19.33
N GLN A 35 1.32 -7.02 18.42
CA GLN A 35 1.39 -5.56 18.69
C GLN A 35 0.21 -4.60 18.34
N ILE A 36 0.05 -3.54 19.14
CA ILE A 36 -0.77 -2.35 18.82
C ILE A 36 0.16 -1.26 18.24
N ARG A 37 -0.20 -0.64 17.11
CA ARG A 37 0.56 0.45 16.48
C ARG A 37 -0.35 1.61 16.14
N ILE A 38 0.04 2.82 16.54
CA ILE A 38 -0.67 4.06 16.19
C ILE A 38 0.26 4.88 15.29
N VAL A 39 -0.22 5.22 14.10
CA VAL A 39 0.47 6.07 13.14
C VAL A 39 -0.18 7.44 13.20
N VAL A 40 0.58 8.43 13.61
CA VAL A 40 0.15 9.83 13.64
C VAL A 40 0.74 10.52 12.41
N SER A 41 -0.02 11.40 11.78
CA SER A 41 0.53 12.27 10.73
C SER A 41 1.62 13.15 11.33
N GLY A 42 2.89 12.87 11.01
CA GLY A 42 3.97 13.83 11.26
C GLY A 42 3.77 15.07 10.41
N GLU A 43 4.26 16.22 10.88
CA GLU A 43 4.37 17.43 10.07
C GLU A 43 5.27 17.11 8.88
N GLY A 44 4.65 16.85 7.73
CA GLY A 44 5.29 16.13 6.61
C GLY A 44 4.55 14.87 6.16
N GLY A 45 3.28 14.71 6.52
CA GLY A 45 2.38 13.80 5.80
C GLY A 45 2.60 13.97 4.31
N ALA A 46 3.02 12.89 3.64
CA ALA A 46 3.12 12.85 2.20
C ALA A 46 1.76 13.29 1.68
N ARG A 47 1.71 14.54 1.21
CA ARG A 47 0.56 15.02 0.46
C ARG A 47 0.40 14.01 -0.65
N ILE A 48 -0.80 13.46 -0.80
CA ILE A 48 -1.18 12.78 -2.03
C ILE A 48 -1.16 13.88 -3.09
N SER A 49 0.03 14.12 -3.64
CA SER A 49 0.20 14.89 -4.84
C SER A 49 -0.33 13.99 -5.92
N VAL A 50 -1.60 14.20 -6.29
CA VAL A 50 -2.07 13.81 -7.62
C VAL A 50 -1.06 14.42 -8.59
N PRO A 51 -0.28 13.62 -9.34
CA PRO A 51 0.64 14.20 -10.29
C PRO A 51 -0.23 14.96 -11.30
N ALA A 52 -0.04 16.28 -11.36
CA ALA A 52 -0.51 17.06 -12.49
C ALA A 52 0.19 16.47 -13.72
N ALA A 53 -0.61 15.82 -14.57
CA ALA A 53 -0.14 15.23 -15.80
C ALA A 53 0.42 16.34 -16.70
N THR A 54 1.74 16.41 -16.77
CA THR A 54 2.42 17.11 -17.86
C THR A 54 2.28 16.20 -19.09
N PRO A 55 1.70 16.65 -20.22
CA PRO A 55 1.54 15.79 -21.36
C PRO A 55 2.92 15.54 -21.99
N ARG A 56 3.45 14.33 -21.79
CA ARG A 56 4.48 13.75 -22.65
C ARG A 56 3.79 12.71 -23.53
N ALA A 57 3.87 12.94 -24.82
CA ALA A 57 3.34 12.07 -25.85
C ALA A 57 4.07 10.72 -25.82
N SER A 58 3.37 9.69 -25.34
CA SER A 58 3.51 8.27 -25.68
C SER A 58 2.13 7.65 -25.48
N ASN A 59 1.57 7.01 -26.50
CA ASN A 59 0.18 6.51 -26.52
C ASN A 59 -0.06 5.22 -25.71
N SER A 60 0.80 4.91 -24.73
CA SER A 60 0.68 3.70 -23.92
C SER A 60 -0.08 4.00 -22.62
N ALA A 61 -1.18 3.27 -22.40
CA ALA A 61 -1.99 3.41 -21.19
C ALA A 61 -1.22 2.91 -19.96
N THR A 62 -1.22 3.68 -18.87
CA THR A 62 -0.57 3.32 -17.61
C THR A 62 -1.58 2.77 -16.60
N VAL A 63 -1.26 1.65 -15.95
CA VAL A 63 -2.05 1.03 -14.89
C VAL A 63 -1.28 1.10 -13.57
N VAL A 64 -1.99 1.44 -12.49
CA VAL A 64 -1.43 1.47 -11.13
C VAL A 64 -1.76 0.18 -10.40
N VAL A 65 -0.73 -0.53 -9.95
CA VAL A 65 -0.88 -1.70 -9.05
C VAL A 65 -0.99 -1.21 -7.61
N LYS A 66 -2.03 -1.66 -6.91
CA LYS A 66 -2.39 -1.20 -5.57
C LYS A 66 -2.20 -2.28 -4.52
N ALA A 67 -1.99 -1.86 -3.27
CA ALA A 67 -1.90 -2.74 -2.12
C ALA A 67 -3.24 -3.48 -1.89
N PRO A 68 -3.25 -4.83 -1.91
CA PRO A 68 -4.47 -5.62 -1.71
C PRO A 68 -4.91 -5.68 -0.24
N LEU A 69 -4.04 -5.27 0.68
CA LEU A 69 -4.28 -5.24 2.13
C LEU A 69 -3.31 -4.24 2.78
N ALA A 70 -3.67 -3.73 3.95
CA ALA A 70 -2.77 -2.94 4.78
C ALA A 70 -1.64 -3.81 5.37
N GLY A 71 -0.42 -3.28 5.42
CA GLY A 71 0.75 -3.98 5.97
C GLY A 71 2.07 -3.33 5.58
N HIS A 72 3.19 -4.03 5.76
CA HIS A 72 4.50 -3.55 5.30
C HIS A 72 4.77 -4.01 3.87
N PHE A 73 4.97 -3.05 2.98
CA PHE A 73 5.36 -3.37 1.61
C PHE A 73 6.78 -3.94 1.58
N CYS A 74 6.97 -5.04 0.85
CA CYS A 74 8.25 -5.72 0.66
C CYS A 74 8.46 -5.89 -0.85
N ALA A 75 9.43 -5.20 -1.44
CA ALA A 75 9.75 -5.34 -2.86
C ALA A 75 10.26 -6.75 -3.22
N GLU A 76 10.86 -7.44 -2.26
CA GLU A 76 11.37 -8.80 -2.39
C GLU A 76 10.93 -9.67 -1.22
N HIS A 77 11.12 -10.98 -1.35
CA HIS A 77 10.88 -11.89 -0.24
C HIS A 77 11.90 -11.62 0.88
N PRO A 78 11.50 -11.48 2.17
CA PRO A 78 12.41 -11.10 3.26
C PRO A 78 13.58 -12.08 3.51
N ALA A 79 13.46 -13.32 3.05
CA ALA A 79 14.53 -14.33 3.11
C ALA A 79 15.43 -14.36 1.86
N ALA A 80 15.13 -13.57 0.83
CA ALA A 80 15.97 -13.44 -0.35
C ALA A 80 17.15 -12.49 -0.06
N ALA A 81 18.26 -12.66 -0.77
CA ALA A 81 19.32 -11.69 -0.77
C ALA A 81 18.80 -10.38 -1.35
N VAL A 82 19.09 -9.26 -0.68
CA VAL A 82 18.63 -7.92 -1.10
C VAL A 82 19.19 -7.63 -2.48
N THR A 83 18.32 -7.64 -3.47
CA THR A 83 18.65 -7.25 -4.84
C THR A 83 17.94 -5.94 -5.14
N PRO A 84 18.63 -4.91 -5.66
CA PRO A 84 17.96 -3.69 -6.09
C PRO A 84 16.98 -4.04 -7.21
N GLN A 85 15.73 -3.60 -7.07
CA GLN A 85 14.73 -3.80 -8.11
C GLN A 85 15.09 -2.91 -9.32
N THR A 86 15.62 -3.52 -10.38
CA THR A 86 15.95 -2.81 -11.62
C THR A 86 14.65 -2.48 -12.37
N LEU A 87 14.40 -1.19 -12.55
CA LEU A 87 13.32 -0.65 -13.38
C LEU A 87 13.91 0.18 -14.53
N PRO A 88 13.30 0.18 -15.72
CA PRO A 88 12.11 -0.58 -16.09
C PRO A 88 12.40 -2.07 -16.32
N ARG A 89 11.38 -2.93 -16.13
CA ARG A 89 11.44 -4.35 -16.50
C ARG A 89 10.09 -4.84 -17.03
N PHE A 90 10.11 -5.81 -17.95
CA PHE A 90 8.88 -6.44 -18.42
C PHE A 90 8.35 -7.45 -17.40
N VAL A 91 7.03 -7.49 -17.25
CA VAL A 91 6.30 -8.41 -16.37
C VAL A 91 5.08 -8.99 -17.09
N SER A 92 4.71 -10.21 -16.71
CA SER A 92 3.44 -10.85 -17.06
C SER A 92 2.39 -10.56 -16.00
N ASP A 93 1.10 -10.71 -16.31
CA ASP A 93 -0.01 -10.50 -15.36
C ASP A 93 0.09 -11.37 -14.09
N ALA A 94 0.64 -12.58 -14.23
CA ALA A 94 0.81 -13.53 -13.13
C ALA A 94 2.07 -13.27 -12.28
N ASP A 95 2.98 -12.39 -12.72
CA ASP A 95 4.26 -12.18 -12.04
C ASP A 95 4.06 -11.55 -10.66
N ILE A 96 4.89 -11.99 -9.71
CA ILE A 96 4.94 -11.41 -8.38
C ILE A 96 5.86 -10.18 -8.41
N LEU A 97 5.30 -9.04 -8.03
CA LEU A 97 6.01 -7.76 -7.97
C LEU A 97 6.60 -7.47 -6.59
N GLY A 98 6.13 -8.17 -5.56
CA GLY A 98 6.52 -7.99 -4.18
C GLY A 98 5.52 -8.66 -3.24
N PHE A 99 5.51 -8.23 -1.98
CA PHE A 99 4.66 -8.78 -0.92
C PHE A 99 4.13 -7.68 0.00
N ILE A 100 2.98 -7.94 0.60
CA ILE A 100 2.51 -7.21 1.79
C ILE A 100 2.71 -8.13 2.99
N ARG A 101 3.52 -7.69 3.96
CA ARG A 101 3.74 -8.40 5.22
C ARG A 101 2.77 -7.92 6.28
N VAL A 102 2.07 -8.87 6.90
CA VAL A 102 1.20 -8.64 8.06
C VAL A 102 1.59 -9.65 9.14
N GLY A 103 2.29 -9.18 10.18
CA GLY A 103 2.93 -10.08 11.15
C GLY A 103 3.87 -11.08 10.46
N HIS A 104 3.52 -12.36 10.52
CA HIS A 104 4.26 -13.46 9.90
C HIS A 104 3.74 -13.88 8.52
N VAL A 105 2.63 -13.29 8.05
CA VAL A 105 2.03 -13.61 6.76
C VAL A 105 2.64 -12.73 5.68
N LEU A 106 3.02 -13.33 4.56
CA LEU A 106 3.44 -12.64 3.33
C LEU A 106 2.39 -12.88 2.26
N LEU A 107 1.66 -11.82 1.89
CA LEU A 107 0.68 -11.86 0.81
C LEU A 107 1.36 -11.44 -0.50
N PRO A 108 1.42 -12.29 -1.54
CA PRO A 108 2.01 -11.92 -2.81
C PRO A 108 1.23 -10.81 -3.53
N LEU A 109 1.94 -9.81 -4.02
CA LEU A 109 1.42 -8.76 -4.89
C LEU A 109 1.62 -9.17 -6.35
N ARG A 110 0.53 -9.46 -7.06
CA ARG A 110 0.57 -9.79 -8.49
C ARG A 110 0.52 -8.54 -9.35
N ALA A 111 1.13 -8.60 -10.53
CA ALA A 111 1.08 -7.52 -11.51
C ALA A 111 -0.37 -7.26 -12.02
N GLY A 112 -1.13 -8.33 -12.28
CA GLY A 112 -2.49 -8.27 -12.79
C GLY A 112 -2.60 -7.82 -14.26
N HIS A 113 -1.54 -7.24 -14.81
CA HIS A 113 -1.44 -6.82 -16.21
C HIS A 113 -0.02 -7.08 -16.72
N SER A 114 0.08 -7.56 -17.96
CA SER A 114 1.36 -7.68 -18.65
C SER A 114 1.79 -6.32 -19.21
N GLY A 115 3.07 -5.98 -19.08
CA GLY A 115 3.60 -4.69 -19.55
C GLY A 115 4.98 -4.37 -19.01
N ALA A 116 5.41 -3.12 -19.19
CA ALA A 116 6.64 -2.62 -18.62
C ALA A 116 6.37 -2.03 -17.23
N LEU A 117 6.92 -2.65 -16.19
CA LEU A 117 6.94 -2.10 -14.84
C LEU A 117 7.93 -0.92 -14.83
N THR A 118 7.45 0.31 -14.73
CA THR A 118 8.26 1.51 -14.93
C THR A 118 8.64 2.21 -13.64
N ARG A 119 7.80 2.13 -12.62
CA ARG A 119 7.97 2.92 -11.40
C ARG A 119 7.54 2.19 -10.14
N LEU A 120 8.32 2.38 -9.07
CA LEU A 120 7.96 2.06 -7.70
C LEU A 120 7.41 3.33 -7.02
N LEU A 121 6.24 3.22 -6.41
CA LEU A 121 5.51 4.34 -5.81
C LEU A 121 5.51 4.33 -4.28
N ALA A 122 5.86 3.19 -3.66
CA ALA A 122 6.01 3.05 -2.22
C ALA A 122 7.41 2.52 -1.87
N GLU A 123 8.03 3.10 -0.85
CA GLU A 123 9.35 2.65 -0.39
C GLU A 123 9.28 1.23 0.19
N PRO A 124 10.22 0.33 -0.13
CA PRO A 124 10.30 -0.98 0.50
C PRO A 124 10.43 -0.83 2.03
N GLY A 125 9.60 -1.54 2.77
CA GLY A 125 9.47 -1.46 4.23
C GLY A 125 8.43 -0.45 4.73
N ALA A 126 7.87 0.39 3.86
CA ALA A 126 6.82 1.34 4.25
C ALA A 126 5.55 0.63 4.71
N LEU A 127 4.85 1.24 5.68
CA LEU A 127 3.48 0.86 6.00
C LEU A 127 2.56 1.42 4.92
N VAL A 128 1.77 0.54 4.31
CA VAL A 128 0.77 0.87 3.29
C VAL A 128 -0.61 0.40 3.75
N GLY A 129 -1.65 1.11 3.34
CA GLY A 129 -3.06 0.77 3.52
C GLY A 129 -3.64 0.01 2.33
N PHE A 130 -4.88 -0.48 2.46
CA PHE A 130 -5.61 -1.05 1.34
C PHE A 130 -5.81 0.01 0.23
N GLY A 131 -5.47 -0.34 -1.00
CA GLY A 131 -5.63 0.54 -2.16
C GLY A 131 -4.49 1.52 -2.40
N ASP A 132 -3.50 1.59 -1.52
CA ASP A 132 -2.33 2.45 -1.72
C ASP A 132 -1.55 2.07 -2.98
N PRO A 133 -1.07 3.05 -3.76
CA PRO A 133 -0.35 2.79 -5.00
C PRO A 133 1.06 2.26 -4.73
N LEU A 134 1.44 1.16 -5.39
CA LEU A 134 2.73 0.51 -5.19
C LEU A 134 3.61 0.55 -6.44
N PHE A 135 3.01 0.34 -7.62
CA PHE A 135 3.75 0.33 -8.88
C PHE A 135 2.95 0.94 -10.04
N GLU A 136 3.67 1.36 -11.08
CA GLU A 136 3.12 1.71 -12.40
C GLU A 136 3.55 0.67 -13.44
N ILE A 137 2.59 0.19 -14.23
CA ILE A 137 2.81 -0.66 -15.40
C ILE A 137 2.34 0.10 -16.64
N GLU A 138 3.26 0.28 -17.58
CA GLU A 138 2.93 0.77 -18.92
C GLU A 138 2.48 -0.42 -19.79
N LEU A 139 1.26 -0.34 -20.32
CA LEU A 139 0.68 -1.37 -21.17
C LEU A 139 1.31 -1.32 -22.58
N PRO A 140 1.53 -2.48 -23.22
CA PRO A 140 1.95 -2.52 -24.61
C PRO A 140 0.88 -1.85 -25.50
N SER A 141 1.33 -1.05 -26.47
CA SER A 141 0.47 -0.42 -27.49
C SER A 141 -0.09 -1.44 -28.48
#